data_AF-A0A947AUF9-F1
#
_entry.id   AF-A0A947AUF9-F1
#
_cell.length_a   1.000
_cell.length_b   1.000
_cell.length_c   1.000
_cell.angle_alpha   90.00
_cell.angle_beta   90.00
_cell.angle_gamma   90.00
#
_symmetry.space_group_name_H-M   'P 1'
#
loop_
_entity.id
_entity.type
_entity.pdbx_description
1 polymer ?
#
loop_
_entity_poly.entity_id
_entity_poly.type
_entity_poly.pdbx_seq_one_letter_code
_entity_poly.pdbx_strand_id
1 'polypeptide(L)'
;HIAEAMTNMADCGIGLWDEEDGFYYDELSLPRYDGSMERIVLKVRSLVGIIPLLAVETIEPETLRKLPRFAEELSWTLENEPGLASLVSRWHEPGRGDRRLLSLLRGRRMKLLLKRMLDPDEFLSEYGIRSLSKVHEQTPYVFEHQGQQHQIQYTPAESSNRMFGGNSNWRGPIWFPINFLIIESLQKFHHYYGDEFKIEYPTGSGKHLTILEVSDRLAERLTRLFRLDNNNERPIYRHAPRMQQDSKFRDHLLFYEYFHGDNGRGVGASHQTGWTGLVAKLLYPRRPLT
;
A
#
# COMPACT_ATOMS: atom_id res chain seq x y z
N HIS A 1 9.94 -19.84 -0.87
CA HIS A 1 8.53 -19.99 -0.44
C HIS A 1 7.64 -18.75 -0.66
N ILE A 2 7.60 -17.68 0.18
CA ILE A 2 6.63 -16.56 -0.05
C ILE A 2 6.97 -15.73 -1.31
N ALA A 3 8.21 -15.25 -1.44
CA ALA A 3 8.66 -14.48 -2.61
C ALA A 3 8.55 -15.27 -3.92
N GLU A 4 8.78 -16.58 -3.82
CA GLU A 4 8.69 -17.54 -4.89
C GLU A 4 7.23 -17.77 -5.30
N ALA A 5 6.31 -17.99 -4.36
CA ALA A 5 4.89 -18.08 -4.67
C ALA A 5 4.38 -16.81 -5.38
N MET A 6 4.82 -15.62 -4.99
CA MET A 6 4.40 -14.38 -5.66
C MET A 6 4.90 -14.25 -7.10
N THR A 7 5.99 -14.92 -7.46
CA THR A 7 6.65 -14.79 -8.76
C THR A 7 6.50 -16.04 -9.63
N ASN A 8 6.23 -17.18 -9.02
CA ASN A 8 6.09 -18.51 -9.61
C ASN A 8 5.23 -19.39 -8.68
N MET A 9 3.90 -19.32 -8.80
CA MET A 9 3.03 -20.21 -8.02
C MET A 9 3.05 -21.63 -8.60
N ALA A 10 3.70 -22.54 -7.85
CA ALA A 10 3.68 -23.99 -8.05
C ALA A 10 4.30 -24.45 -9.39
N ASP A 11 5.51 -24.01 -9.70
CA ASP A 11 6.33 -24.47 -10.85
C ASP A 11 5.67 -24.31 -12.24
N CYS A 12 4.63 -23.49 -12.34
CA CYS A 12 3.87 -23.26 -13.58
C CYS A 12 4.32 -22.03 -14.37
N GLY A 13 5.32 -21.28 -13.90
CA GLY A 13 5.93 -20.16 -14.64
C GLY A 13 5.09 -18.87 -14.75
N ILE A 14 3.99 -18.76 -14.01
CA ILE A 14 3.10 -17.58 -13.99
C ILE A 14 2.98 -17.09 -12.54
N GLY A 15 3.44 -15.86 -12.29
CA GLY A 15 3.33 -15.18 -10.99
C GLY A 15 2.08 -14.32 -10.90
N LEU A 16 1.82 -13.72 -9.73
CA LEU A 16 0.66 -12.85 -9.49
C LEU A 16 0.72 -11.52 -10.27
N TRP A 17 1.82 -11.26 -10.99
CA TRP A 17 2.04 -10.06 -11.77
C TRP A 17 1.48 -10.21 -13.19
N ASP A 18 0.53 -9.37 -13.56
CA ASP A 18 0.05 -9.23 -14.93
C ASP A 18 0.97 -8.25 -15.68
N GLU A 19 1.70 -8.72 -16.69
CA GLU A 19 2.65 -7.89 -17.47
C GLU A 19 1.95 -6.89 -18.40
N GLU A 20 0.72 -7.17 -18.82
CA GLU A 20 -0.06 -6.31 -19.71
C GLU A 20 -0.60 -5.10 -18.93
N ASP A 21 -1.21 -5.34 -17.77
CA ASP A 21 -1.71 -4.26 -16.91
C ASP A 21 -0.61 -3.68 -16.01
N GLY A 22 0.47 -4.42 -15.76
CA GLY A 22 1.52 -3.99 -14.84
C GLY A 22 1.00 -3.82 -13.41
N PHE A 23 0.27 -4.81 -12.91
CA PHE A 23 -0.29 -4.84 -11.56
C PHE A 23 -0.31 -6.26 -11.00
N TYR A 24 -0.38 -6.38 -9.67
CA TYR A 24 -0.55 -7.67 -9.01
C TYR A 24 -2.02 -7.99 -8.78
N TYR A 25 -2.44 -9.20 -9.12
CA TYR A 25 -3.80 -9.69 -8.97
C TYR A 25 -3.84 -10.99 -8.19
N ASP A 26 -4.96 -11.21 -7.49
CA ASP A 26 -5.23 -12.49 -6.83
C ASP A 26 -5.57 -13.57 -7.87
N GLU A 27 -5.29 -14.83 -7.54
CA GLU A 27 -5.64 -15.98 -8.37
C GLU A 27 -6.58 -16.91 -7.58
N LEU A 28 -7.67 -17.32 -8.21
CA LEU A 28 -8.58 -18.33 -7.71
C LEU A 28 -8.27 -19.67 -8.38
N SER A 29 -7.95 -20.68 -7.59
CA SER A 29 -7.74 -22.05 -8.06
C SER A 29 -8.97 -22.91 -7.76
N LEU A 30 -9.68 -23.37 -8.79
CA LEU A 30 -10.88 -24.18 -8.69
C LEU A 30 -10.67 -25.58 -9.29
N PRO A 31 -11.15 -26.65 -8.66
CA PRO A 31 -11.08 -27.98 -9.24
C PRO A 31 -12.04 -28.10 -10.44
N ARG A 32 -11.57 -28.71 -11.53
CA ARG A 32 -12.37 -29.15 -12.67
C ARG A 32 -12.83 -30.60 -12.47
N TYR A 33 -13.85 -31.01 -13.22
CA TYR A 33 -14.42 -32.36 -13.17
C TYR A 33 -13.41 -33.47 -13.52
N ASP A 34 -12.37 -33.14 -14.29
CA ASP A 34 -11.29 -34.06 -14.69
C ASP A 34 -10.15 -34.15 -13.65
N GLY A 35 -10.28 -33.47 -12.50
CA GLY A 35 -9.27 -33.41 -11.46
C GLY A 35 -8.15 -32.39 -11.71
N SER A 36 -8.16 -31.68 -12.84
CA SER A 36 -7.25 -30.55 -13.06
C SER A 36 -7.69 -29.31 -12.28
N MET A 37 -6.77 -28.36 -12.05
CA MET A 37 -7.09 -27.07 -11.42
C MET A 37 -7.26 -26.00 -12.49
N GLU A 38 -8.41 -25.36 -12.52
CA GLU A 38 -8.64 -24.10 -13.23
C GLU A 38 -8.08 -22.95 -12.41
N ARG A 39 -7.26 -22.11 -13.04
CA ARG A 39 -6.74 -20.88 -12.44
C ARG A 39 -7.41 -19.68 -13.07
N ILE A 40 -8.00 -18.82 -12.26
CA ILE A 40 -8.71 -17.61 -12.69
C ILE A 40 -8.06 -16.41 -12.04
N VAL A 41 -7.53 -15.50 -12.85
CA VAL A 41 -6.99 -14.23 -12.37
C VAL A 41 -8.12 -13.27 -12.05
N LEU A 42 -8.19 -12.82 -10.81
CA LEU A 42 -9.16 -11.85 -10.33
C LEU A 42 -8.62 -10.44 -10.57
N LYS A 43 -9.00 -9.82 -11.69
CA LYS A 43 -8.57 -8.45 -12.09
C LYS A 43 -9.22 -7.35 -11.23
N VAL A 44 -9.09 -7.47 -9.91
CA VAL A 44 -9.56 -6.54 -8.90
C VAL A 44 -8.37 -5.69 -8.45
N ARG A 45 -8.43 -4.39 -8.72
CA ARG A 45 -7.38 -3.44 -8.32
C ARG A 45 -7.57 -3.04 -6.86
N SER A 46 -7.08 -3.87 -5.95
CA SER A 46 -7.13 -3.64 -4.50
C SER A 46 -5.76 -3.31 -3.91
N LEU A 47 -5.74 -2.90 -2.63
CA LEU A 47 -4.49 -2.75 -1.88
C LEU A 47 -3.66 -4.03 -1.85
N VAL A 48 -4.26 -5.21 -2.01
CA VAL A 48 -3.52 -6.49 -2.07
C VAL A 48 -2.48 -6.45 -3.18
N GLY A 49 -2.82 -5.87 -4.33
CA GLY A 49 -1.87 -5.70 -5.43
C GLY A 49 -0.74 -4.69 -5.15
N ILE A 50 -0.87 -3.88 -4.09
CA ILE A 50 0.14 -2.93 -3.63
C ILE A 50 1.02 -3.52 -2.51
N ILE A 51 0.54 -4.51 -1.76
CA ILE A 51 1.28 -5.18 -0.67
C ILE A 51 2.71 -5.61 -1.05
N PRO A 52 3.03 -6.06 -2.28
CA PRO A 52 4.40 -6.39 -2.64
C PRO A 52 5.40 -5.22 -2.45
N LEU A 53 4.93 -3.98 -2.52
CA LEU A 53 5.74 -2.77 -2.24
C LEU A 53 6.20 -2.70 -0.79
N LEU A 54 5.47 -3.32 0.14
CA LEU A 54 5.77 -3.28 1.56
C LEU A 54 6.96 -4.16 1.94
N ALA A 55 7.23 -5.19 1.14
CA ALA A 55 8.33 -6.12 1.34
C ALA A 55 9.66 -5.49 0.90
N VAL A 56 10.15 -4.54 1.71
CA VAL A 56 11.41 -3.83 1.49
C VAL A 56 12.17 -3.63 2.80
N GLU A 57 13.47 -3.90 2.76
CA GLU A 57 14.44 -3.56 3.79
C GLU A 57 15.75 -3.06 3.18
N THR A 58 16.42 -2.14 3.89
CA THR A 58 17.77 -1.68 3.55
C THR A 58 18.73 -2.07 4.65
N ILE A 59 19.85 -2.69 4.27
CA ILE A 59 20.91 -3.08 5.20
C ILE A 59 22.10 -2.13 5.03
N GLU A 60 22.50 -1.52 6.13
CA GLU A 60 23.69 -0.66 6.21
C GLU A 60 24.98 -1.49 6.21
N PRO A 61 26.06 -1.00 5.58
CA PRO A 61 27.37 -1.65 5.62
C PRO A 61 27.86 -1.90 7.05
N GLU A 62 27.61 -0.95 7.96
CA GLU A 62 27.96 -1.05 9.39
C GLU A 62 27.27 -2.23 10.07
N THR A 63 26.02 -2.51 9.70
CA THR A 63 25.24 -3.63 10.24
C THR A 63 25.81 -4.96 9.78
N LEU A 64 26.20 -5.08 8.49
CA LEU A 64 26.85 -6.29 7.98
C LEU A 64 28.23 -6.51 8.64
N ARG A 65 28.99 -5.44 8.85
CA ARG A 65 30.29 -5.51 9.57
C ARG A 65 30.13 -6.00 11.01
N LYS A 66 29.03 -5.66 11.68
CA LYS A 66 28.72 -6.12 13.05
C LYS A 66 28.19 -7.56 13.11
N LEU A 67 27.69 -8.10 12.00
CA LEU A 67 27.05 -9.42 11.91
C LEU A 67 27.72 -10.29 10.83
N PRO A 68 29.01 -10.67 10.99
CA PRO A 68 29.77 -11.34 9.94
C PRO A 68 29.18 -12.69 9.54
N ARG A 69 28.70 -13.49 10.50
CA ARG A 69 28.06 -14.79 10.19
C ARG A 69 26.81 -14.63 9.32
N PHE A 70 25.99 -13.62 9.62
CA PHE A 70 24.81 -13.32 8.81
C PHE A 70 25.20 -12.86 7.39
N ALA A 71 26.25 -12.03 7.27
CA ALA A 71 26.73 -11.58 5.97
C ALA A 71 27.27 -12.74 5.12
N GLU A 72 27.98 -13.70 5.74
CA GLU A 72 28.46 -14.93 5.10
C GLU A 72 27.30 -15.82 4.65
N GLU A 73 26.35 -16.13 5.53
CA GLU A 73 25.17 -16.96 5.20
C GLU A 73 24.33 -16.32 4.09
N LEU A 74 24.08 -15.01 4.17
CA LEU A 74 23.32 -14.29 3.15
C LEU A 74 24.04 -14.29 1.80
N SER A 75 25.36 -14.09 1.78
CA SER A 75 26.14 -14.14 0.55
C SER A 75 26.13 -15.56 -0.03
N TRP A 76 26.30 -16.58 0.80
CA TRP A 76 26.21 -17.97 0.39
C TRP A 76 24.84 -18.30 -0.20
N THR A 77 23.74 -17.90 0.43
CA THR A 77 22.40 -18.12 -0.10
C THR A 77 22.22 -17.43 -1.45
N LEU A 78 22.64 -16.19 -1.60
CA LEU A 78 22.48 -15.46 -2.86
C LEU A 78 23.33 -16.04 -4.00
N GLU A 79 24.47 -16.63 -3.69
CA GLU A 79 25.36 -17.29 -4.66
C GLU A 79 24.91 -18.71 -5.02
N ASN A 80 24.38 -19.47 -4.05
CA ASN A 80 24.07 -20.90 -4.22
C ASN A 80 22.58 -21.17 -4.47
N GLU A 81 21.68 -20.23 -4.19
CA GLU A 81 20.24 -20.33 -4.43
C GLU A 81 19.79 -19.30 -5.49
N PRO A 82 20.15 -19.48 -6.78
CA PRO A 82 19.89 -18.49 -7.84
C PRO A 82 18.39 -18.20 -8.03
N GLY A 83 17.52 -19.17 -7.72
CA GLY A 83 16.07 -18.98 -7.68
C GLY A 83 15.67 -17.90 -6.68
N LEU A 84 16.15 -17.96 -5.44
CA LEU A 84 15.89 -16.96 -4.41
C LEU A 84 16.60 -15.62 -4.70
N ALA A 85 17.82 -15.67 -5.21
CA ALA A 85 18.59 -14.47 -5.56
C ALA A 85 17.93 -13.65 -6.68
N SER A 86 17.25 -14.30 -7.63
CA SER A 86 16.49 -13.60 -8.67
C SER A 86 15.30 -12.81 -8.09
N LEU A 87 14.75 -13.27 -6.97
CA LEU A 87 13.57 -12.71 -6.31
C LEU A 87 13.91 -11.56 -5.36
N VAL A 88 15.12 -11.53 -4.82
CA VAL A 88 15.54 -10.58 -3.78
C VAL A 88 16.63 -9.67 -4.31
N SER A 89 16.43 -8.36 -4.15
CA SER A 89 17.43 -7.27 -4.04
C SER A 89 18.74 -7.26 -4.91
N ARG A 90 19.23 -6.09 -5.34
CA ARG A 90 20.47 -5.81 -6.06
C ARG A 90 21.64 -5.94 -5.07
N TRP A 91 21.86 -7.15 -4.55
CA TRP A 91 22.85 -7.40 -3.50
C TRP A 91 24.27 -7.01 -3.94
N HIS A 92 24.57 -7.19 -5.22
CA HIS A 92 25.88 -6.85 -5.77
C HIS A 92 25.99 -5.37 -6.21
N GLU A 93 24.88 -4.61 -6.24
CA GLU A 93 24.90 -3.18 -6.58
C GLU A 93 24.66 -2.31 -5.33
N PRO A 94 25.70 -1.67 -4.78
CA PRO A 94 25.55 -0.72 -3.67
C PRO A 94 24.60 0.43 -4.04
N GLY A 95 23.68 0.74 -3.13
CA GLY A 95 22.90 1.98 -3.16
C GLY A 95 23.65 3.13 -2.50
N ARG A 96 22.92 4.19 -2.14
CA ARG A 96 23.50 5.35 -1.42
C ARG A 96 24.17 4.90 -0.11
N GLY A 97 25.43 5.27 0.07
CA GLY A 97 26.23 4.88 1.24
C GLY A 97 26.48 3.38 1.35
N ASP A 98 26.69 2.70 0.22
CA ASP A 98 26.94 1.26 0.10
C ASP A 98 25.83 0.33 0.64
N ARG A 99 24.65 0.88 0.89
CA ARG A 99 23.48 0.14 1.40
C ARG A 99 23.07 -0.97 0.45
N ARG A 100 22.66 -2.10 1.01
CA ARG A 100 22.07 -3.22 0.27
C ARG A 100 20.56 -3.19 0.40
N LEU A 101 19.84 -3.42 -0.68
CA LEU A 101 18.38 -3.48 -0.68
C LEU A 101 17.94 -4.94 -0.74
N LEU A 102 16.97 -5.31 0.08
CA LEU A 102 16.20 -6.55 0.00
C LEU A 102 14.75 -6.16 -0.29
N SER A 103 14.25 -6.48 -1.48
CA SER A 103 12.93 -6.05 -1.94
C SER A 103 12.38 -7.00 -2.99
N LEU A 104 11.06 -7.23 -2.95
CA LEU A 104 10.31 -7.97 -3.98
C LEU A 104 10.04 -7.12 -5.23
N LEU A 105 9.95 -5.79 -5.08
CA LEU A 105 9.73 -4.87 -6.20
C LEU A 105 11.00 -4.10 -6.53
N ARG A 106 11.34 -4.08 -7.82
CA ARG A 106 12.44 -3.27 -8.36
C ARG A 106 12.05 -2.65 -9.71
N GLY A 107 12.75 -1.56 -10.06
CA GLY A 107 12.81 -1.04 -11.43
C GLY A 107 11.44 -0.76 -12.05
N ARG A 108 11.15 -1.41 -13.19
CA ARG A 108 9.93 -1.19 -13.98
C ARG A 108 8.65 -1.51 -13.19
N ARG A 109 8.59 -2.66 -12.49
CA ARG A 109 7.38 -3.06 -11.76
C ARG A 109 7.04 -2.08 -10.64
N MET A 110 8.05 -1.61 -9.90
CA MET A 110 7.87 -0.58 -8.88
C MET A 110 7.33 0.72 -9.49
N LYS A 111 7.88 1.20 -10.62
CA LYS A 111 7.39 2.41 -11.29
C LYS A 111 5.94 2.27 -11.76
N LEU A 112 5.57 1.13 -12.34
CA LEU A 112 4.20 0.87 -12.78
C LEU A 112 3.21 0.83 -11.61
N LEU A 113 3.61 0.18 -10.51
CA LEU A 113 2.78 0.10 -9.31
C LEU A 113 2.60 1.48 -8.66
N LEU A 114 3.68 2.25 -8.52
CA LEU A 114 3.63 3.62 -7.97
C LEU A 114 2.81 4.54 -8.86
N LYS A 115 2.94 4.44 -10.19
CA LYS A 115 2.11 5.20 -11.12
C LYS A 115 0.62 4.95 -10.84
N ARG A 116 0.21 3.71 -10.66
CA ARG A 116 -1.21 3.39 -10.37
C ARG A 116 -1.64 3.82 -8.97
N MET A 117 -0.81 3.55 -7.96
CA MET A 117 -1.10 3.89 -6.57
C MET A 117 -1.24 5.41 -6.35
N LEU A 118 -0.47 6.22 -7.08
CA LEU A 118 -0.42 7.68 -6.96
C LEU A 118 -1.36 8.40 -7.95
N ASP A 119 -2.25 7.66 -8.61
CA ASP A 119 -3.26 8.20 -9.51
C ASP A 119 -4.52 8.63 -8.75
N PRO A 120 -4.93 9.92 -8.82
CA PRO A 120 -6.15 10.42 -8.18
C PRO A 120 -7.44 9.71 -8.59
N ASP A 121 -7.51 9.24 -9.85
CA ASP A 121 -8.66 8.54 -10.42
C ASP A 121 -8.68 7.05 -10.07
N GLU A 122 -7.59 6.55 -9.45
CA GLU A 122 -7.49 5.20 -8.91
C GLU A 122 -7.40 5.24 -7.38
N PHE A 123 -6.20 5.13 -6.82
CA PHE A 123 -5.98 4.90 -5.40
C PHE A 123 -5.72 6.17 -4.59
N LEU A 124 -5.19 7.24 -5.20
CA LEU A 124 -4.77 8.42 -4.45
C LEU A 124 -5.97 9.31 -4.09
N SER A 125 -6.25 9.42 -2.80
CA SER A 125 -7.25 10.33 -2.24
C SER A 125 -6.58 11.55 -1.61
N GLU A 126 -7.35 12.63 -1.44
CA GLU A 126 -7.00 13.79 -0.59
C GLU A 126 -6.65 13.45 0.86
N TYR A 127 -6.95 12.21 1.29
CA TYR A 127 -6.77 11.75 2.66
C TYR A 127 -5.87 10.52 2.81
N GLY A 128 -5.31 9.96 1.73
CA GLY A 128 -4.46 8.77 1.75
C GLY A 128 -4.62 7.89 0.52
N ILE A 129 -4.18 6.64 0.60
CA ILE A 129 -4.35 5.58 -0.40
C ILE A 129 -5.61 4.78 -0.06
N ARG A 130 -6.55 4.72 -1.01
CA ARG A 130 -7.80 3.95 -0.93
C ARG A 130 -7.53 2.45 -0.91
N SER A 131 -8.43 1.67 -0.30
CA SER A 131 -8.25 0.22 -0.23
C SER A 131 -8.60 -0.53 -1.52
N LEU A 132 -9.36 0.12 -2.41
CA LEU A 132 -9.73 -0.35 -3.73
C LEU A 132 -9.63 0.84 -4.70
N SER A 133 -9.16 0.58 -5.92
CA SER A 133 -9.11 1.60 -6.96
C SER A 133 -10.50 2.15 -7.23
N LYS A 134 -10.58 3.48 -7.34
CA LYS A 134 -11.82 4.19 -7.62
C LYS A 134 -12.39 3.90 -9.02
N VAL A 135 -11.59 3.33 -9.94
CA VAL A 135 -12.09 2.84 -11.24
C VAL A 135 -13.26 1.85 -11.09
N HIS A 136 -13.28 1.09 -9.99
CA HIS A 136 -14.36 0.16 -9.68
C HIS A 136 -15.66 0.83 -9.20
N GLU A 137 -15.71 2.17 -9.18
CA GLU A 137 -16.94 2.94 -9.03
C GLU A 137 -17.75 2.93 -10.32
N GLN A 138 -17.10 3.18 -11.45
CA GLN A 138 -17.75 3.21 -12.78
C GLN A 138 -17.72 1.84 -13.46
N THR A 139 -16.67 1.06 -13.22
CA THR A 139 -16.46 -0.25 -13.85
C THR A 139 -16.22 -1.32 -12.77
N PRO A 140 -17.30 -1.81 -12.14
CA PRO A 140 -17.20 -2.79 -11.08
C PRO A 140 -16.63 -4.10 -11.62
N TYR A 141 -15.82 -4.79 -10.82
CA TYR A 141 -15.36 -6.11 -11.22
C TYR A 141 -16.49 -7.13 -11.06
N VAL A 142 -16.74 -7.91 -12.10
CA VAL A 142 -17.78 -8.94 -12.13
C VAL A 142 -17.12 -10.30 -12.35
N PHE A 143 -17.46 -11.25 -11.48
CA PHE A 143 -17.04 -12.65 -11.57
C PHE A 143 -18.27 -13.54 -11.71
N GLU A 144 -18.34 -14.29 -12.80
CA GLU A 144 -19.42 -15.23 -13.07
C GLU A 144 -18.92 -16.67 -12.86
N HIS A 145 -19.61 -17.41 -12.01
CA HIS A 145 -19.30 -18.82 -11.76
C HIS A 145 -20.57 -19.61 -11.46
N GLN A 146 -20.76 -20.75 -12.15
CA GLN A 146 -21.93 -21.63 -11.98
C GLN A 146 -23.30 -20.91 -12.08
N GLY A 147 -23.41 -19.93 -12.98
CA GLY A 147 -24.64 -19.16 -13.17
C GLY A 147 -24.94 -18.14 -12.05
N GLN A 148 -24.03 -17.96 -11.10
CA GLN A 148 -24.07 -16.88 -10.11
C GLN A 148 -23.10 -15.77 -10.50
N GLN A 149 -23.54 -14.53 -10.28
CA GLN A 149 -22.76 -13.33 -10.52
C GLN A 149 -22.33 -12.72 -9.18
N HIS A 150 -21.03 -12.52 -9.01
CA HIS A 150 -20.43 -11.84 -7.87
C HIS A 150 -19.81 -10.53 -8.33
N GLN A 151 -20.06 -9.43 -7.60
CA GLN A 151 -19.60 -8.10 -7.97
C GLN A 151 -18.78 -7.44 -6.85
N ILE A 152 -17.67 -6.82 -7.23
CA ILE A 152 -16.86 -5.95 -6.37
C ILE A 152 -16.98 -4.52 -6.88
N GLN A 153 -17.63 -3.69 -6.08
CA GLN A 153 -17.89 -2.28 -6.31
C GLN A 153 -17.05 -1.42 -5.36
N TYR A 154 -16.54 -0.29 -5.84
CA TYR A 154 -15.97 0.73 -4.96
C TYR A 154 -17.03 1.30 -4.01
N THR A 155 -16.76 1.20 -2.72
CA THR A 155 -17.59 1.72 -1.62
C THR A 155 -16.68 2.47 -0.66
N PRO A 156 -16.77 3.81 -0.59
CA PRO A 156 -15.75 4.59 0.09
C PRO A 156 -15.85 4.58 1.61
N ALA A 157 -16.93 4.06 2.19
CA ALA A 157 -17.12 3.95 3.64
C ALA A 157 -17.69 2.59 4.03
N GLU A 158 -18.86 2.54 4.67
CA GLU A 158 -19.48 1.30 5.11
C GLU A 158 -19.79 0.38 3.92
N SER A 159 -19.83 -0.93 4.19
CA SER A 159 -20.15 -1.91 3.17
C SER A 159 -21.59 -1.76 2.70
N SER A 160 -21.83 -1.82 1.39
CA SER A 160 -23.19 -1.90 0.82
C SER A 160 -23.86 -3.27 1.01
N ASN A 161 -23.11 -4.28 1.47
CA ASN A 161 -23.63 -5.61 1.75
C ASN A 161 -23.41 -6.00 3.22
N ARG A 162 -24.31 -6.83 3.75
CA ARG A 162 -24.25 -7.30 5.15
C ARG A 162 -23.35 -8.51 5.38
N MET A 163 -22.67 -9.00 4.33
CA MET A 163 -21.70 -10.09 4.51
C MET A 163 -20.63 -9.65 5.51
N PHE A 164 -20.29 -10.52 6.45
CA PHE A 164 -19.31 -10.25 7.52
C PHE A 164 -19.62 -9.04 8.41
N GLY A 165 -20.90 -8.77 8.67
CA GLY A 165 -21.33 -7.79 9.68
C GLY A 165 -21.46 -6.36 9.18
N GLY A 166 -21.22 -6.08 7.89
CA GLY A 166 -21.55 -4.81 7.21
C GLY A 166 -20.74 -3.56 7.62
N ASN A 167 -20.09 -3.58 8.78
CA ASN A 167 -19.39 -2.41 9.34
C ASN A 167 -17.91 -2.32 8.98
N SER A 168 -17.25 -3.39 8.51
CA SER A 168 -15.85 -3.33 8.07
C SER A 168 -15.79 -3.45 6.55
N ASN A 169 -15.07 -2.55 5.90
CA ASN A 169 -14.99 -2.49 4.45
C ASN A 169 -13.58 -2.21 3.96
N TRP A 170 -13.10 -3.07 3.06
CA TRP A 170 -11.81 -2.95 2.37
C TRP A 170 -11.99 -2.61 0.88
N ARG A 171 -13.17 -2.13 0.46
CA ARG A 171 -13.51 -1.87 -0.94
C ARG A 171 -13.53 -0.39 -1.31
N GLY A 172 -12.69 0.43 -0.69
CA GLY A 172 -12.59 1.86 -0.99
C GLY A 172 -12.08 2.72 0.17
N PRO A 173 -12.36 2.43 1.44
CA PRO A 173 -11.92 3.29 2.53
C PRO A 173 -10.40 3.36 2.67
N ILE A 174 -9.93 4.37 3.39
CA ILE A 174 -8.53 4.57 3.72
C ILE A 174 -8.25 3.93 5.08
N TRP A 175 -7.30 2.99 5.09
CA TRP A 175 -6.85 2.31 6.29
C TRP A 175 -5.50 2.84 6.72
N PHE A 176 -5.45 3.41 7.93
CA PHE A 176 -4.26 4.03 8.49
C PHE A 176 -3.02 3.10 8.53
N PRO A 177 -3.11 1.83 8.99
CA PRO A 177 -1.91 0.99 9.14
C PRO A 177 -1.25 0.68 7.79
N ILE A 178 -2.03 0.37 6.75
CA ILE A 178 -1.45 0.09 5.42
C ILE A 178 -0.85 1.35 4.83
N ASN A 179 -1.51 2.50 4.97
CA ASN A 179 -0.96 3.78 4.53
C ASN A 179 0.35 4.14 5.24
N PHE A 180 0.43 3.88 6.54
CA PHE A 180 1.65 4.06 7.31
C PHE A 180 2.78 3.15 6.79
N LEU A 181 2.49 1.87 6.54
CA LEU A 181 3.48 0.94 5.97
C LEU A 181 3.93 1.37 4.57
N ILE A 182 3.03 1.87 3.72
CA ILE A 182 3.39 2.43 2.42
C ILE A 182 4.40 3.57 2.59
N ILE A 183 4.15 4.49 3.52
CA ILE A 183 5.06 5.62 3.79
C ILE A 183 6.44 5.12 4.23
N GLU A 184 6.50 4.18 5.18
CA GLU A 184 7.76 3.59 5.66
C GLU A 184 8.52 2.88 4.52
N SER A 185 7.80 2.13 3.67
CA SER A 185 8.41 1.44 2.53
C SER A 185 8.96 2.40 1.49
N LEU A 186 8.26 3.50 1.19
CA LEU A 186 8.77 4.56 0.32
C LEU A 186 10.05 5.17 0.90
N GLN A 187 10.10 5.45 2.19
CA GLN A 187 11.32 5.97 2.84
C GLN A 187 12.49 5.00 2.73
N LYS A 188 12.25 3.69 2.93
CA LYS A 188 13.29 2.66 2.72
C LYS A 188 13.78 2.61 1.27
N PHE A 189 12.89 2.71 0.29
CA PHE A 189 13.29 2.80 -1.10
C PHE A 189 14.11 4.07 -1.37
N HIS A 190 13.74 5.21 -0.79
CA HIS A 190 14.54 6.43 -0.90
C HIS A 190 15.93 6.29 -0.27
N HIS A 191 16.06 5.65 0.90
CA HIS A 191 17.37 5.41 1.52
C HIS A 191 18.32 4.63 0.60
N TYR A 192 17.80 3.73 -0.23
CA TYR A 192 18.61 3.02 -1.21
C TYR A 192 18.86 3.83 -2.49
N TYR A 193 17.81 4.38 -3.10
CA TYR A 193 17.88 5.02 -4.41
C TYR A 193 18.35 6.49 -4.41
N GLY A 194 18.18 7.19 -3.29
CA GLY A 194 18.50 8.61 -3.15
C GLY A 194 17.61 9.54 -3.98
N ASP A 195 18.10 10.77 -4.18
CA ASP A 195 17.35 11.89 -4.75
C ASP A 195 17.27 11.85 -6.30
N GLU A 196 18.08 10.99 -6.92
CA GLU A 196 18.10 10.78 -8.37
C GLU A 196 16.88 9.99 -8.86
N PHE A 197 16.30 9.13 -8.01
CA PHE A 197 15.12 8.37 -8.38
C PHE A 197 13.86 9.19 -8.13
N LYS A 198 13.31 9.73 -9.22
CA LYS A 198 12.07 10.52 -9.22
C LYS A 198 10.92 9.77 -9.86
N ILE A 199 9.73 10.01 -9.32
CA ILE A 199 8.45 9.48 -9.80
C ILE A 199 7.46 10.63 -9.98
N GLU A 200 6.52 10.44 -10.91
CA GLU A 200 5.46 11.42 -11.14
C GLU A 200 4.50 11.46 -9.93
N TYR A 201 4.14 12.66 -9.48
CA TYR A 201 3.22 12.85 -8.36
C TYR A 201 2.44 14.18 -8.43
N PRO A 202 1.09 14.13 -8.36
CA PRO A 202 0.26 12.95 -8.63
C PRO A 202 0.49 12.41 -10.04
N THR A 203 0.14 11.15 -10.30
CA THR A 203 0.17 10.60 -11.66
C THR A 203 -0.67 11.46 -12.60
N GLY A 204 -0.16 11.71 -13.81
CA GLY A 204 -0.79 12.56 -14.82
C GLY A 204 -0.53 14.07 -14.65
N SER A 205 0.21 14.50 -13.62
CA SER A 205 0.50 15.92 -13.38
C SER A 205 1.73 16.46 -14.12
N GLY A 206 2.59 15.60 -14.65
CA GLY A 206 3.92 15.93 -15.19
C GLY A 206 4.97 16.31 -14.14
N LYS A 207 4.58 16.50 -12.87
CA LYS A 207 5.50 16.88 -11.79
C LYS A 207 6.20 15.64 -11.24
N HIS A 208 7.52 15.72 -11.14
CA HIS A 208 8.35 14.61 -10.66
C HIS A 208 8.97 14.97 -9.32
N LEU A 209 8.76 14.11 -8.33
CA LEU A 209 9.27 14.23 -6.97
C LEU A 209 10.16 13.04 -6.63
N THR A 210 11.07 13.23 -5.68
CA THR A 210 11.80 12.12 -5.04
C THR A 210 10.82 11.22 -4.29
N ILE A 211 11.22 9.96 -4.06
CA ILE A 211 10.40 9.03 -3.27
C ILE A 211 10.15 9.57 -1.84
N LEU A 212 11.13 10.26 -1.24
CA LEU A 212 10.99 10.87 0.08
C LEU A 212 9.91 11.96 0.09
N GLU A 213 9.95 12.88 -0.87
CA GLU A 213 8.94 13.92 -1.01
C GLU A 213 7.54 13.32 -1.21
N VAL A 214 7.40 12.25 -2.00
CA VAL A 214 6.11 11.55 -2.13
C VAL A 214 5.65 10.96 -0.80
N SER A 215 6.56 10.34 -0.03
CA SER A 215 6.23 9.83 1.31
C SER A 215 5.75 10.94 2.25
N ASP A 216 6.32 12.15 2.13
CA ASP A 216 5.92 13.34 2.90
C ASP A 216 4.53 13.81 2.50
N ARG A 217 4.22 13.82 1.20
CA ARG A 217 2.89 14.19 0.70
C ARG A 217 1.81 13.20 1.14
N LEU A 218 2.11 11.91 1.21
CA LEU A 218 1.19 10.92 1.76
C LEU A 218 0.99 11.10 3.27
N ALA A 219 2.06 11.37 4.02
CA ALA A 219 1.96 11.69 5.45
C ALA A 219 1.14 12.98 5.70
N GLU A 220 1.30 14.00 4.86
CA GLU A 220 0.50 15.23 4.90
C GLU A 220 -0.99 14.95 4.69
N ARG A 221 -1.34 14.08 3.72
CA ARG A 221 -2.73 13.67 3.47
C ARG A 221 -3.36 12.94 4.66
N LEU A 222 -2.62 12.03 5.30
CA LEU A 222 -3.12 11.32 6.48
C LEU A 222 -3.26 12.24 7.69
N THR A 223 -2.29 13.12 7.94
CA THR A 223 -2.37 14.07 9.07
C THR A 223 -3.45 15.11 8.85
N ARG A 224 -3.77 15.47 7.59
CA ARG A 224 -4.89 16.36 7.23
C ARG A 224 -6.23 15.88 7.77
N LEU A 225 -6.45 14.57 7.89
CA LEU A 225 -7.68 14.00 8.48
C LEU A 225 -8.03 14.66 9.82
N PHE A 226 -6.99 14.92 10.63
CA PHE A 226 -7.11 15.42 11.99
C PHE A 226 -6.94 16.92 12.12
N ARG A 227 -6.66 17.67 11.04
CA ARG A 227 -6.37 19.11 11.09
C ARG A 227 -7.58 19.93 10.68
N LEU A 228 -7.67 21.16 11.20
CA LEU A 228 -8.64 22.14 10.72
C LEU A 228 -8.28 22.53 9.28
N ASP A 229 -9.27 22.52 8.40
CA ASP A 229 -9.18 23.05 7.04
C ASP A 229 -9.53 24.56 7.01
N ASN A 230 -9.63 25.12 5.80
CA ASN A 230 -9.92 26.54 5.60
C ASN A 230 -11.32 26.95 6.08
N ASN A 231 -12.22 25.99 6.29
CA ASN A 231 -13.56 26.23 6.82
C ASN A 231 -13.62 26.04 8.35
N ASN A 232 -12.47 25.88 9.02
CA ASN A 232 -12.37 25.46 10.42
C ASN A 232 -13.04 24.11 10.70
N GLU A 233 -13.05 23.20 9.72
CA GLU A 233 -13.61 21.85 9.86
C GLU A 233 -12.51 20.79 9.86
N ARG A 234 -12.74 19.65 10.51
CA ARG A 234 -11.82 18.51 10.49
C ARG A 234 -12.46 17.39 9.67
N PRO A 235 -11.76 16.83 8.67
CA PRO A 235 -12.33 15.74 7.87
C PRO A 235 -12.96 14.63 8.72
N ILE A 236 -12.29 14.18 9.80
CA ILE A 236 -12.80 13.13 10.68
C ILE A 236 -14.22 13.37 11.20
N TYR A 237 -14.66 14.63 11.38
CA TYR A 237 -15.95 14.99 11.96
C TYR A 237 -17.01 15.46 10.98
N ARG A 238 -16.79 15.30 9.67
CA ARG A 238 -17.79 15.66 8.65
C ARG A 238 -19.15 14.95 8.79
N HIS A 239 -19.21 13.83 9.51
CA HIS A 239 -20.46 13.14 9.83
C HIS A 239 -21.07 13.50 11.18
N ALA A 240 -20.39 14.31 11.98
CA ALA A 240 -20.74 14.60 13.37
C ALA A 240 -20.70 16.12 13.65
N PRO A 241 -21.71 16.89 13.21
CA PRO A 241 -21.74 18.35 13.34
C PRO A 241 -21.49 18.86 14.77
N ARG A 242 -21.98 18.13 15.78
CA ARG A 242 -21.75 18.47 17.19
C ARG A 242 -20.28 18.33 17.58
N MET A 243 -19.60 17.26 17.15
CA MET A 243 -18.15 17.10 17.37
C MET A 243 -17.36 18.13 16.56
N GLN A 244 -17.91 18.60 15.43
CA GLN A 244 -17.26 19.57 14.57
C GLN A 244 -17.31 21.01 15.10
N GLN A 245 -18.46 21.43 15.66
CA GLN A 245 -18.78 22.84 15.91
C GLN A 245 -18.87 23.21 17.40
N ASP A 246 -19.24 22.27 18.28
CA ASP A 246 -19.40 22.56 19.70
C ASP A 246 -18.02 22.79 20.36
N SER A 247 -17.82 23.97 20.94
CA SER A 247 -16.61 24.35 21.68
C SER A 247 -16.18 23.36 22.76
N LYS A 248 -17.12 22.58 23.32
CA LYS A 248 -16.85 21.57 24.34
C LYS A 248 -16.35 20.25 23.76
N PHE A 249 -16.52 20.00 22.47
CA PHE A 249 -16.18 18.70 21.83
C PHE A 249 -15.16 18.83 20.70
N ARG A 250 -15.05 20.00 20.05
CA ARG A 250 -14.25 20.20 18.83
C ARG A 250 -12.77 19.86 18.91
N ASP A 251 -12.21 19.86 20.12
CA ASP A 251 -10.79 19.54 20.36
C ASP A 251 -10.58 18.17 21.01
N HIS A 252 -11.65 17.43 21.30
CA HIS A 252 -11.56 16.04 21.75
C HIS A 252 -11.48 15.11 20.55
N LEU A 253 -10.30 14.98 19.96
CA LEU A 253 -10.08 14.18 18.75
C LEU A 253 -10.34 12.68 18.98
N LEU A 254 -11.17 12.10 18.11
CA LEU A 254 -11.46 10.68 18.04
C LEU A 254 -10.60 9.99 16.98
N PHE A 255 -10.31 8.72 17.23
CA PHE A 255 -9.50 7.88 16.36
C PHE A 255 -10.38 6.78 15.78
N TYR A 256 -10.54 6.80 14.47
CA TYR A 256 -11.47 5.89 13.80
C TYR A 256 -10.76 4.64 13.28
N GLU A 257 -11.52 3.56 13.11
CA GLU A 257 -11.07 2.30 12.55
C GLU A 257 -10.52 2.49 11.13
N TYR A 258 -11.25 3.22 10.29
CA TYR A 258 -10.86 3.61 8.95
C TYR A 258 -11.55 4.93 8.55
N PHE A 259 -11.19 5.46 7.38
CA PHE A 259 -11.67 6.76 6.92
C PHE A 259 -12.32 6.66 5.54
N HIS A 260 -13.31 7.51 5.30
CA HIS A 260 -14.00 7.52 4.03
C HIS A 260 -13.04 7.88 2.88
N GLY A 261 -13.02 7.05 1.83
CA GLY A 261 -12.09 7.14 0.71
C GLY A 261 -12.08 8.50 -0.01
N ASP A 262 -13.22 9.18 -0.13
CA ASP A 262 -13.30 10.47 -0.84
C ASP A 262 -13.37 11.73 0.03
N ASN A 263 -13.87 11.66 1.27
CA ASN A 263 -14.08 12.85 2.10
C ASN A 263 -13.39 12.79 3.48
N GLY A 264 -12.72 11.68 3.81
CA GLY A 264 -11.91 11.59 5.03
C GLY A 264 -12.69 11.55 6.34
N ARG A 265 -14.03 11.43 6.32
CA ARG A 265 -14.80 11.26 7.57
C ARG A 265 -14.36 9.99 8.29
N GLY A 266 -14.40 10.03 9.62
CA GLY A 266 -14.22 8.83 10.43
C GLY A 266 -15.32 7.80 10.17
N VAL A 267 -14.94 6.51 10.17
CA VAL A 267 -15.86 5.39 9.96
C VAL A 267 -15.47 4.22 10.88
N GLY A 268 -16.45 3.40 11.25
CA GLY A 268 -16.25 2.28 12.17
C GLY A 268 -16.07 2.73 13.63
N ALA A 269 -15.36 1.94 14.42
CA ALA A 269 -15.13 2.24 15.83
C ALA A 269 -14.34 3.56 16.01
N SER A 270 -14.77 4.44 16.92
CA SER A 270 -14.25 5.82 17.09
C SER A 270 -13.21 6.00 18.22
N HIS A 271 -12.90 4.94 18.96
CA HIS A 271 -11.86 4.91 20.01
C HIS A 271 -10.71 3.95 19.62
N GLN A 272 -10.43 3.87 18.32
CA GLN A 272 -9.35 3.09 17.72
C GLN A 272 -8.00 3.82 17.87
N THR A 273 -7.60 4.15 19.10
CA THR A 273 -6.19 4.48 19.43
C THR A 273 -5.27 3.26 19.35
N GLY A 274 -5.67 2.22 18.62
CA GLY A 274 -4.81 1.16 18.13
C GLY A 274 -3.99 1.66 16.95
N TRP A 275 -4.23 1.14 15.74
CA TRP A 275 -3.40 1.49 14.58
C TRP A 275 -3.48 2.95 14.16
N THR A 276 -4.58 3.67 14.45
CA THR A 276 -4.72 5.08 14.05
C THR A 276 -3.86 5.99 14.93
N GLY A 277 -3.42 5.50 16.10
CA GLY A 277 -2.42 6.18 16.93
C GLY A 277 -1.07 6.40 16.23
N LEU A 278 -0.78 5.67 15.15
CA LEU A 278 0.42 5.86 14.31
C LEU A 278 0.54 7.28 13.74
N VAL A 279 -0.54 8.07 13.71
CA VAL A 279 -0.49 9.49 13.32
C VAL A 279 0.53 10.29 14.16
N ALA A 280 0.73 9.93 15.43
CA ALA A 280 1.72 10.58 16.29
C ALA A 280 3.14 10.46 15.72
N LYS A 281 3.45 9.33 15.08
CA LYS A 281 4.75 9.10 14.42
C LYS A 281 4.89 9.95 13.15
N LEU A 282 3.81 10.12 12.39
CA LEU A 282 3.80 10.95 11.18
C LEU A 282 3.90 12.46 11.48
N LEU A 283 3.43 12.89 12.64
CA LEU A 283 3.52 14.29 13.09
C LEU A 283 4.88 14.64 13.71
N TYR A 284 5.66 13.63 14.13
CA TYR A 284 6.95 13.87 14.75
C TYR A 284 7.95 14.40 13.71
N PRO A 285 8.66 15.52 13.97
CA PRO A 285 9.70 16.00 13.08
C PRO A 285 10.73 14.90 12.86
N ARG A 286 10.98 14.56 11.60
CA ARG A 286 12.03 13.61 11.26
C ARG A 286 13.36 14.28 11.57
N ARG A 287 14.20 13.64 12.39
CA ARG A 287 15.58 14.11 12.57
C ARG A 287 16.27 14.04 11.20
N PRO A 288 17.00 15.09 10.78
CA PRO A 288 17.86 14.98 9.61
C PRO A 288 18.78 13.78 9.81
N LEU A 289 18.97 12.99 8.76
CA LEU A 289 20.07 12.03 8.70
C LEU A 289 21.36 12.86 8.68
N THR A 290 21.94 13.09 9.85
CA THR A 290 23.26 13.70 10.02
C THR A 290 24.35 12.74 9.56
#